data_AF-A0A382KRF8-F1
#
_entry.id   AF-A0A382KRF8-F1
#
_cell.length_a   1.000
_cell.length_b   1.000
_cell.length_c   1.000
_cell.angle_alpha   90.00
_cell.angle_beta   90.00
_cell.angle_gamma   90.00
#
_symmetry.space_group_name_H-M   'P 1'
#
loop_
_entity.id
_entity.type
_entity.pdbx_description
1 polymer ?
#
loop_
_entity_poly.entity_id
_entity_poly.type
_entity_poly.pdbx_seq_one_letter_code
_entity_poly.pdbx_strand_id
1 'polypeptide(L)'
;MAAFALAYLARFETGLFPAPKGQPPFTQYLTLMPFIGLIIPISFHLQGAYRLRRNRTRVDDFFAVLVGTLLTVMVGLFGTLTTQAYFASSAAREIGAYEVSRLVWALF
;
A
#
# COMPACT_ATOMS: atom_id res chain seq x y z
N MET A 1 4.29 -1.83 11.83
CA MET A 1 3.09 -1.16 12.37
C MET A 1 3.39 0.21 12.96
N ALA A 2 4.33 0.34 13.90
CA ALA A 2 4.76 1.66 14.41
C ALA A 2 5.22 2.63 13.30
N ALA A 3 5.97 2.14 12.30
CA ALA A 3 6.41 2.95 11.16
C ALA A 3 5.25 3.62 10.39
N PHE A 4 4.10 2.95 10.28
CA PHE A 4 2.94 3.49 9.56
C PHE A 4 2.23 4.59 10.36
N ALA A 5 2.08 4.39 11.67
CA ALA A 5 1.57 5.43 12.56
C ALA A 5 2.49 6.64 12.60
N LEU A 6 3.81 6.43 12.67
CA LEU A 6 4.81 7.49 12.60
C LEU A 6 4.75 8.25 11.27
N ALA A 7 4.55 7.55 10.15
CA ALA A 7 4.39 8.21 8.85
C ALA A 7 3.14 9.10 8.80
N TYR A 8 2.02 8.67 9.41
CA TYR A 8 0.82 9.51 9.53
C TYR A 8 1.08 10.76 10.37
N LEU A 9 1.66 10.60 11.56
CA LEU A 9 2.01 11.72 12.44
C LEU A 9 2.97 12.69 11.73
N ALA A 10 4.01 12.15 11.09
CA ALA A 10 4.97 12.94 10.32
C ALA A 10 4.30 13.73 9.18
N ARG A 11 3.32 13.16 8.48
CA ARG A 11 2.66 13.80 7.34
C ARG A 11 1.65 14.88 7.73
N PHE A 12 0.93 14.69 8.84
CA PHE A 12 -0.23 15.52 9.18
C PHE A 12 -0.07 16.34 10.47
N GLU A 13 0.66 15.86 11.48
CA GLU A 13 0.75 16.52 12.79
C GLU A 13 1.98 17.43 12.93
N THR A 14 3.00 17.28 12.08
CA THR A 14 4.25 18.06 12.19
C THR A 14 4.20 19.42 11.51
N GLY A 15 3.19 19.68 10.66
CA GLY A 15 3.10 20.88 9.83
C GLY A 15 4.14 20.97 8.71
N LEU A 16 4.99 19.93 8.50
CA LEU A 16 6.04 19.93 7.48
C LEU A 16 5.49 19.94 6.04
N PHE A 17 4.29 19.39 5.83
CA PHE A 17 3.71 19.21 4.50
C PHE A 17 2.29 19.79 4.44
N PRO A 18 1.98 20.66 3.47
CA PRO A 18 0.62 21.18 3.32
C PRO A 18 -0.38 20.07 2.99
N ALA A 19 -1.57 20.14 3.58
CA ALA A 19 -2.68 19.22 3.34
C ALA A 19 -3.88 19.98 2.73
N PRO A 20 -3.82 20.38 1.45
CA PRO A 20 -4.82 21.25 0.84
C PRO A 20 -6.22 20.62 0.74
N LYS A 21 -6.29 19.28 0.80
CA LYS A 21 -7.55 18.52 0.83
C LYS A 21 -8.02 18.18 2.26
N GLY A 22 -7.40 18.77 3.28
CA GLY A 22 -7.66 18.45 4.68
C GLY A 22 -6.95 17.18 5.17
N GLN A 23 -7.19 16.84 6.44
CA GLN A 23 -6.61 15.68 7.11
C GLN A 23 -7.59 14.50 7.12
N PRO A 24 -7.24 13.36 6.51
CA PRO A 24 -8.07 12.15 6.58
C PRO A 24 -8.08 11.54 7.99
N PRO A 25 -9.20 10.92 8.43
CA PRO A 25 -9.29 10.31 9.75
C PRO A 25 -8.27 9.18 9.95
N PHE A 26 -7.57 9.17 11.09
CA PHE A 26 -6.57 8.14 11.39
C PHE A 26 -7.15 6.71 11.39
N THR A 27 -8.42 6.55 11.76
CA THR A 27 -9.11 5.25 11.75
C THR A 27 -9.12 4.61 10.36
N GLN A 28 -9.19 5.40 9.28
CA GLN A 28 -9.15 4.89 7.91
C GLN A 28 -7.82 4.17 7.61
N TYR A 29 -6.72 4.70 8.13
CA TYR A 29 -5.38 4.14 8.01
C TYR A 29 -5.23 2.86 8.83
N LEU A 30 -5.78 2.84 10.05
CA LEU A 30 -5.79 1.65 10.91
C LEU A 30 -6.53 0.48 10.27
N THR A 31 -7.64 0.74 9.58
CA THR A 31 -8.41 -0.30 8.86
C THR A 31 -7.62 -0.88 7.68
N LEU A 32 -6.77 -0.08 7.03
CA LEU A 32 -5.93 -0.52 5.90
C LEU A 32 -4.66 -1.27 6.34
N MET A 33 -4.14 -0.98 7.53
CA MET A 33 -2.93 -1.62 8.06
C MET A 33 -2.95 -3.15 8.02
N PRO A 34 -3.99 -3.88 8.48
CA PRO A 34 -3.99 -5.33 8.43
C PRO A 34 -4.02 -5.86 6.99
N PHE A 35 -4.71 -5.17 6.08
CA PHE A 35 -4.72 -5.53 4.66
C PHE A 35 -3.32 -5.44 4.05
N ILE A 36 -2.63 -4.32 4.26
CA ILE A 36 -1.24 -4.10 3.79
C ILE A 36 -0.26 -5.06 4.50
N GLY A 37 -0.48 -5.31 5.79
CA GLY A 37 0.34 -6.25 6.57
C GLY A 37 0.23 -7.70 6.10
N LEU A 38 -0.85 -8.05 5.41
CA LEU A 38 -1.14 -9.41 4.96
C LEU A 38 -0.79 -9.62 3.47
N ILE A 39 -1.10 -8.65 2.61
CA ILE A 39 -0.80 -8.70 1.17
C ILE A 39 0.70 -8.87 0.90
N ILE A 40 1.57 -8.14 1.62
CA ILE A 40 3.03 -8.21 1.43
C ILE A 40 3.55 -9.63 1.70
N PRO A 41 3.43 -10.21 2.92
CA PRO A 41 3.98 -11.53 3.18
C PRO A 41 3.37 -12.60 2.28
N ILE A 42 2.09 -12.48 1.89
CA ILE A 42 1.47 -13.41 0.93
C ILE A 42 2.13 -13.31 -0.45
N SER A 43 2.30 -12.11 -1.00
CA SER A 43 2.94 -11.92 -2.31
C SER A 43 4.34 -12.51 -2.36
N PHE A 44 5.14 -12.26 -1.32
CA PHE A 44 6.50 -12.82 -1.21
C PHE A 44 6.50 -14.33 -0.95
N HIS A 45 5.51 -14.84 -0.23
CA HIS A 45 5.34 -16.28 -0.02
C HIS A 45 4.98 -17.00 -1.32
N LEU A 46 4.08 -16.45 -2.12
CA LEU A 46 3.69 -16.98 -3.44
C LEU A 46 4.88 -17.03 -4.40
N GLN A 47 5.77 -16.03 -4.36
CA GLN A 47 7.03 -16.08 -5.10
C GLN A 47 8.10 -17.01 -4.52
N GLY A 48 7.81 -17.69 -3.42
CA GLY A 48 8.76 -18.56 -2.75
C GLY A 48 9.97 -17.81 -2.23
N ALA A 49 9.86 -16.51 -1.93
CA ALA A 49 10.95 -15.72 -1.36
C ALA A 49 11.44 -16.31 -0.03
N TYR A 50 10.56 -16.99 0.71
CA TYR A 50 10.88 -17.66 1.97
C TYR A 50 11.28 -19.13 1.80
N ARG A 51 11.30 -19.68 0.57
CA ARG A 51 11.69 -21.07 0.33
C ARG A 51 13.20 -21.18 0.20
N LEU A 52 13.79 -21.98 1.09
CA LEU A 52 15.21 -22.32 1.02
C LEU A 52 15.45 -23.33 -0.11
N ARG A 53 16.28 -22.97 -1.10
CA ARG A 53 16.67 -23.82 -2.22
C ARG A 53 18.19 -23.84 -2.32
N ARG A 54 18.77 -25.03 -2.51
CA ARG A 54 20.23 -25.25 -2.51
C ARG A 54 20.94 -24.59 -3.70
N ASN A 55 20.26 -24.43 -4.83
CA ASN A 55 20.77 -23.80 -6.06
C ASN A 55 20.01 -22.50 -6.36
N ARG A 56 20.06 -21.53 -5.45
CA ARG A 56 19.40 -20.23 -5.65
C ARG A 56 20.42 -19.21 -6.12
N THR A 57 20.16 -18.58 -7.27
CA THR A 57 21.05 -17.56 -7.83
C THR A 57 20.59 -16.15 -7.43
N ARG A 58 21.49 -15.17 -7.52
CA ARG A 58 21.14 -13.75 -7.28
C ARG A 58 20.07 -13.24 -8.25
N VAL A 59 20.02 -13.81 -9.46
CA VAL A 59 19.02 -13.49 -10.47
C VAL A 59 17.65 -13.99 -10.02
N ASP A 60 17.57 -15.21 -9.47
CA ASP A 60 16.32 -15.75 -8.92
C ASP A 60 15.80 -14.90 -7.75
N ASP A 61 16.69 -14.41 -6.89
CA ASP A 61 16.33 -13.49 -5.81
C ASP A 61 15.81 -12.15 -6.31
N PHE A 62 16.48 -11.58 -7.32
CA PHE A 62 16.02 -10.35 -7.96
C PHE A 62 14.60 -10.51 -8.51
N PHE A 63 14.33 -11.59 -9.24
CA PHE A 63 12.99 -11.84 -9.79
C PHE A 63 11.94 -12.13 -8.71
N ALA A 64 12.30 -12.85 -7.64
CA ALA A 64 11.39 -13.10 -6.53
C ALA A 64 10.96 -11.79 -5.86
N VAL A 65 11.89 -10.85 -5.64
CA VAL A 65 11.59 -9.53 -5.09
C VAL A 65 10.81 -8.67 -6.07
N LEU A 66 11.23 -8.63 -7.35
CA LEU A 66 10.56 -7.85 -8.38
C LEU A 66 9.10 -8.29 -8.54
N VAL A 67 8.86 -9.58 -8.74
CA VAL A 67 7.49 -10.09 -8.96
C VAL A 67 6.67 -10.04 -7.67
N GLY A 68 7.27 -10.30 -6.50
CA GLY A 68 6.58 -10.15 -5.22
C GLY A 68 6.11 -8.72 -4.96
N THR A 69 6.94 -7.74 -5.36
CA THR A 69 6.60 -6.31 -5.27
C THR A 69 5.51 -5.95 -6.27
N LEU A 70 5.63 -6.36 -7.54
CA LEU A 70 4.60 -6.15 -8.56
C LEU A 70 3.25 -6.76 -8.15
N LEU A 71 3.22 -7.97 -7.61
CA LEU A 71 1.99 -8.60 -7.12
C LEU A 71 1.35 -7.80 -5.97
N THR A 72 2.17 -7.34 -5.02
CA THR A 72 1.71 -6.49 -3.91
C THR A 72 1.09 -5.20 -4.45
N VAL A 73 1.76 -4.57 -5.42
CA VAL A 73 1.31 -3.33 -6.04
C VAL A 73 0.03 -3.52 -6.81
N MET A 74 -0.03 -4.54 -7.66
CA MET A 74 -1.23 -4.84 -8.45
C MET A 74 -2.42 -5.09 -7.55
N VAL A 75 -2.30 -5.96 -6.55
CA VAL A 75 -3.42 -6.30 -5.66
C VAL A 75 -3.84 -5.08 -4.82
N GLY A 76 -2.90 -4.24 -4.36
CA GLY A 76 -3.22 -3.00 -3.67
C GLY A 76 -3.90 -1.97 -4.58
N LEU A 77 -3.43 -1.81 -5.81
CA LEU A 77 -4.02 -0.91 -6.80
C LEU A 77 -5.44 -1.38 -7.18
N PHE A 78 -5.62 -2.66 -7.51
CA PHE A 78 -6.95 -3.21 -7.80
C PHE A 78 -7.88 -3.05 -6.61
N GLY A 79 -7.43 -3.40 -5.39
CA GLY A 79 -8.24 -3.24 -4.19
C GLY A 79 -8.71 -1.80 -3.99
N THR A 80 -7.77 -0.84 -4.07
CA THR A 80 -8.09 0.58 -3.88
C THR A 80 -8.99 1.14 -4.97
N LEU A 81 -8.76 0.80 -6.24
CA LEU A 81 -9.60 1.22 -7.36
C LEU A 81 -11.01 0.62 -7.26
N THR A 82 -11.14 -0.66 -6.91
CA THR A 82 -12.45 -1.31 -6.72
C THR A 82 -13.21 -0.69 -5.55
N THR A 83 -12.53 -0.42 -4.43
CA THR A 83 -13.15 0.31 -3.30
C THR A 83 -13.63 1.69 -3.74
N GLN A 84 -12.80 2.42 -4.46
CA GLN A 84 -13.17 3.74 -4.97
C GLN A 84 -14.36 3.67 -5.94
N ALA A 85 -14.39 2.69 -6.85
CA ALA A 85 -15.39 2.56 -7.91
C ALA A 85 -16.76 2.07 -7.41
N TYR A 86 -16.80 1.18 -6.42
CA TYR A 86 -18.04 0.51 -6.00
C TYR A 86 -18.52 0.88 -4.60
N PHE A 87 -17.63 1.32 -3.69
CA PHE A 87 -17.97 1.51 -2.28
C PHE A 87 -17.89 2.97 -1.81
N ALA A 88 -17.16 3.85 -2.51
CA ALA A 88 -17.12 5.26 -2.16
C ALA A 88 -18.42 5.98 -2.60
N SER A 89 -19.10 6.64 -1.66
CA SER A 89 -20.23 7.50 -1.96
C SER A 89 -19.81 8.72 -2.79
N SER A 90 -20.75 9.32 -3.55
CA SER A 90 -20.50 10.51 -4.36
C SER A 90 -19.93 11.67 -3.53
N ALA A 91 -20.49 11.92 -2.35
CA ALA A 91 -19.99 12.94 -1.40
C ALA A 91 -18.58 12.65 -0.89
N ALA A 92 -18.24 11.37 -0.65
CA ALA A 92 -16.89 10.97 -0.23
C ALA A 92 -15.86 11.17 -1.36
N ARG A 93 -16.25 10.94 -2.63
CA ARG A 93 -15.38 11.18 -3.78
C ARG A 93 -15.07 12.66 -4.00
N GLU A 94 -16.04 13.56 -3.79
CA GLU A 94 -15.84 15.00 -3.97
C GLU A 94 -14.80 15.60 -3.02
N ILE A 95 -14.74 15.10 -1.78
CA ILE A 95 -13.71 15.50 -0.81
C ILE A 95 -12.39 14.74 -0.98
N GLY A 96 -12.27 13.89 -2.02
CA GLY A 96 -11.09 13.07 -2.28
C GLY A 96 -10.90 11.92 -1.28
N ALA A 97 -11.94 11.50 -0.55
CA ALA A 97 -11.84 10.33 0.31
C ALA A 97 -11.59 9.08 -0.55
N TYR A 98 -10.62 8.26 -0.13
CA TYR A 98 -10.14 7.07 -0.85
C TYR A 98 -9.39 7.35 -2.16
N GLU A 99 -9.06 8.62 -2.46
CA GLU A 99 -8.13 8.90 -3.57
C GLU A 99 -6.72 8.44 -3.19
N VAL A 100 -6.20 7.50 -3.98
CA VAL A 100 -4.81 7.07 -3.86
C VAL A 100 -3.99 7.77 -4.94
N SER A 101 -2.81 8.26 -4.55
CA SER A 101 -1.90 8.91 -5.48
C SER A 101 -1.42 7.91 -6.54
N ARG A 102 -1.85 8.11 -7.79
CA ARG A 102 -1.46 7.27 -8.93
C ARG A 102 0.05 7.32 -9.18
N LEU A 103 0.67 8.48 -8.95
CA LEU A 103 2.12 8.65 -9.05
C LEU A 103 2.87 7.81 -8.02
N VAL A 104 2.34 7.72 -6.80
CA VAL A 104 2.93 6.89 -5.75
C VAL A 104 2.86 5.42 -6.17
N TRP A 105 1.71 4.95 -6.65
CA TRP A 105 1.60 3.58 -7.18
C TRP A 105 2.46 3.30 -8.42
N ALA A 106 2.80 4.31 -9.23
CA ALA A 106 3.71 4.13 -10.36
C ALA A 106 5.19 4.05 -9.95
N LEU A 107 5.53 4.55 -8.76
CA LEU A 107 6.90 4.55 -8.22
C LEU A 107 7.23 3.30 -7.40
N PHE A 108 6.22 2.58 -6.91
CA PHE A 108 6.34 1.35 -6.12
C PHE A 108 5.98 0.13 -6.95
#